data_AF-A0A1E5FCB3-F1
#
_entry.id   AF-A0A1E5FCB3-F1
#
_cell.length_a   1.000
_cell.length_b   1.000
_cell.length_c   1.000
_cell.angle_alpha   90.00
_cell.angle_beta   90.00
_cell.angle_gamma   90.00
#
_symmetry.space_group_name_H-M   'P 1'
#
loop_
_entity.id
_entity.type
_entity.pdbx_description
1 polymer ?
#
loop_
_entity_poly.entity_id
_entity_poly.type
_entity_poly.pdbx_seq_one_letter_code
_entity_poly.pdbx_strand_id
1 'polypeptide(L)'
;MAITIRDTTEHEKMLSDLKDQTNTSTMSKALIKGGYEALKYRELYLSEVRKNEQLRDKLYRNGKAVSGYLDALDGLKQISS
;
A
#
# COMPACT_ATOMS: atom_id res chain seq x y z
N MET A 1 16.91 35.60 8.19
CA MET A 1 17.18 34.22 8.64
C MET A 1 17.24 33.35 7.39
N ALA A 2 18.41 33.22 6.79
CA ALA A 2 18.59 32.39 5.60
C ALA A 2 19.00 31.00 6.09
N ILE A 3 18.04 30.07 6.14
CA ILE A 3 18.38 28.66 6.16
C ILE A 3 19.02 28.42 4.80
N THR A 4 20.34 28.30 4.75
CA THR A 4 21.07 27.96 3.53
C THR A 4 20.75 26.50 3.22
N ILE A 5 19.62 26.27 2.56
CA ILE A 5 19.23 24.96 2.04
C ILE A 5 20.29 24.62 1.00
N ARG A 6 21.19 23.69 1.33
CA ARG A 6 22.01 23.01 0.31
C ARG A 6 21.02 22.22 -0.55
N ASP A 7 21.13 22.34 -1.87
CA ASP A 7 20.21 21.82 -2.92
C ASP A 7 18.94 22.63 -3.22
N THR A 8 19.07 23.96 -3.34
CA THR A 8 17.97 24.83 -3.82
C THR A 8 17.41 24.39 -5.18
N THR A 9 18.25 23.87 -6.07
CA THR A 9 17.84 23.44 -7.42
C THR A 9 16.91 22.22 -7.39
N GLU A 10 17.18 21.26 -6.51
CA GLU A 10 16.31 20.09 -6.36
C GLU A 10 14.99 20.46 -5.68
N HIS A 11 15.03 21.33 -4.68
CA HIS A 11 13.84 21.84 -4.03
C HIS A 11 12.93 22.64 -4.98
N GLU A 12 13.51 23.48 -5.83
CA GLU A 12 12.76 24.21 -6.86
C GLU A 12 12.13 23.26 -7.88
N LYS A 13 12.88 22.25 -8.34
CA LYS A 13 12.37 21.23 -9.26
C LYS A 13 11.20 20.46 -8.65
N MET A 14 11.37 19.98 -7.42
CA MET A 14 10.33 19.22 -6.71
C MET A 14 9.05 20.05 -6.49
N LEU A 15 9.18 21.35 -6.18
CA LEU A 15 8.03 22.25 -6.05
C LEU A 15 7.37 22.52 -7.40
N SER A 16 8.14 22.63 -8.49
CA SER A 16 7.61 22.75 -9.85
C SER A 16 6.82 21.50 -10.24
N ASP A 17 7.40 20.32 -10.04
CA ASP A 17 6.76 19.03 -10.33
C ASP A 17 5.45 18.87 -9.52
N LEU A 18 5.46 19.28 -8.24
CA LEU A 18 4.26 19.26 -7.39
C LEU A 18 3.17 20.21 -7.90
N LYS A 19 3.55 21.39 -8.40
CA LYS A 19 2.62 22.36 -8.96
C LYS A 19 1.94 21.81 -10.22
N ASP A 20 2.72 21.15 -11.07
CA ASP A 20 2.24 20.53 -12.31
C ASP A 20 1.33 19.33 -12.02
N GLN A 21 1.73 18.44 -11.09
CA GLN A 21 0.93 17.29 -10.66
C GLN A 21 -0.40 17.70 -10.02
N THR A 22 -0.39 18.75 -9.21
CA THR A 22 -1.60 19.25 -8.55
C THR A 22 -2.47 20.13 -9.45
N ASN A 23 -1.95 20.53 -10.62
CA ASN A 23 -2.57 21.42 -11.60
C ASN A 23 -3.11 22.72 -10.96
N THR A 24 -2.31 23.34 -10.09
CA THR A 24 -2.71 24.55 -9.35
C THR A 24 -1.86 25.76 -9.71
N SER A 25 -2.47 26.95 -9.69
CA SER A 25 -1.82 28.19 -10.13
C SER A 25 -0.77 28.72 -9.14
N THR A 26 -0.89 28.40 -7.85
CA THR A 26 0.00 28.90 -6.80
C THR A 26 0.67 27.78 -6.00
N MET A 27 1.94 27.98 -5.66
CA MET A 27 2.74 27.00 -4.89
C MET A 27 2.10 26.64 -3.54
N SER A 28 1.51 27.62 -2.84
CA SER A 28 0.84 27.35 -1.57
C SER A 28 -0.37 26.42 -1.72
N LYS A 29 -1.13 26.55 -2.82
CA LYS A 29 -2.25 25.63 -3.11
C LYS A 29 -1.74 24.24 -3.51
N ALA A 30 -0.64 24.18 -4.27
CA ALA A 30 0.01 22.92 -4.64
C ALA A 30 0.47 22.14 -3.39
N LEU A 31 1.13 22.82 -2.45
CA LEU A 31 1.61 22.23 -1.19
C LEU A 31 0.46 21.73 -0.31
N ILE A 32 -0.60 22.52 -0.15
CA ILE A 32 -1.76 22.12 0.64
C ILE A 32 -2.44 20.90 0.00
N LYS A 33 -2.70 20.95 -1.31
CA LYS A 33 -3.34 19.85 -2.04
C LYS A 33 -2.48 18.59 -2.02
N GLY A 34 -1.18 18.71 -2.27
CA GLY A 34 -0.22 17.61 -2.20
C GLY A 34 -0.14 17.00 -0.80
N GLY A 35 -0.22 17.81 0.25
CA GLY A 35 -0.29 17.34 1.64
C GLY A 35 -1.54 16.49 1.91
N TYR A 36 -2.72 16.94 1.47
CA TYR A 36 -3.96 16.17 1.61
C TYR A 36 -3.94 14.89 0.76
N GLU A 37 -3.39 14.95 -0.46
CA GLU A 37 -3.25 13.78 -1.32
C GLU A 37 -2.30 12.75 -0.70
N ALA A 38 -1.17 13.17 -0.12
CA ALA A 38 -0.24 12.28 0.57
C ALA A 38 -0.91 11.55 1.75
N LEU A 39 -1.72 12.24 2.55
CA LEU A 39 -2.48 11.64 3.63
C LEU A 39 -3.50 10.61 3.09
N LYS A 40 -4.25 10.98 2.05
CA LYS A 40 -5.23 10.10 1.41
C LYS A 40 -4.58 8.82 0.85
N TYR A 41 -3.46 8.95 0.13
CA TYR A 41 -2.76 7.81 -0.45
C TYR A 41 -2.15 6.91 0.63
N ARG A 42 -1.67 7.49 1.74
CA ARG A 42 -1.24 6.72 2.91
C ARG A 42 -2.38 5.90 3.49
N GLU A 43 -3.55 6.48 3.66
CA GLU A 43 -4.73 5.76 4.18
C GLU A 43 -5.16 4.63 3.24
N LEU A 44 -5.20 4.89 1.92
CA LEU A 44 -5.47 3.89 0.90
C LEU A 44 -4.48 2.74 0.97
N TYR A 45 -3.19 3.04 1.03
CA TYR A 45 -2.14 2.03 1.16
C TYR A 45 -2.34 1.16 2.41
N LEU A 46 -2.55 1.77 3.58
CA LEU A 46 -2.80 1.04 4.82
C LEU A 46 -4.09 0.21 4.78
N SER A 47 -5.09 0.64 4.03
CA SER A 47 -6.31 -0.14 3.82
C SER A 47 -6.05 -1.38 2.95
N GLU A 48 -5.27 -1.22 1.88
CA GLU A 48 -4.93 -2.32 0.97
C GLU A 48 -3.98 -3.34 1.62
N VAL A 49 -3.03 -2.88 2.43
CA VAL A 49 -2.18 -3.77 3.24
C VAL A 49 -3.03 -4.65 4.14
N ARG A 50 -3.97 -4.06 4.90
CA ARG A 50 -4.88 -4.81 5.77
C ARG A 50 -5.75 -5.81 5.00
N LYS A 51 -6.27 -5.43 3.84
CA LYS A 51 -7.03 -6.36 2.97
C LYS A 51 -6.15 -7.51 2.50
N ASN A 52 -4.92 -7.23 2.08
CA ASN A 52 -3.98 -8.24 1.60
C ASN A 52 -3.63 -9.24 2.70
N GLU A 53 -3.33 -8.77 3.90
CA GLU A 53 -3.10 -9.61 5.08
C GLU A 53 -4.30 -10.52 5.35
N GLN A 54 -5.52 -9.97 5.38
CA GLN A 54 -6.74 -10.77 5.57
C GLN A 54 -6.95 -11.83 4.48
N LEU A 55 -6.65 -11.50 3.22
CA LEU A 55 -6.76 -12.43 2.10
C LEU A 55 -5.71 -13.54 2.17
N ARG A 56 -4.47 -13.20 2.54
CA ARG A 56 -3.40 -14.17 2.76
C ARG A 56 -3.74 -15.14 3.88
N ASP A 57 -4.25 -14.64 4.99
CA ASP A 57 -4.69 -15.47 6.11
C ASP A 57 -5.82 -16.41 5.70
N LYS A 58 -6.81 -15.92 4.94
CA LYS A 58 -7.89 -16.76 4.41
C LYS A 58 -7.36 -17.84 3.49
N LEU A 59 -6.46 -17.49 2.57
CA LEU A 59 -5.87 -18.43 1.62
C LEU A 59 -5.09 -19.52 2.36
N TYR A 60 -4.30 -19.14 3.37
CA TYR A 60 -3.57 -20.08 4.22
C TYR A 60 -4.52 -21.04 4.96
N ARG A 61 -5.58 -20.52 5.60
CA ARG A 61 -6.57 -21.35 6.31
C ARG A 61 -7.28 -22.31 5.37
N ASN A 62 -7.69 -21.84 4.20
CA ASN A 62 -8.32 -22.68 3.18
C ASN A 62 -7.37 -23.76 2.68
N GLY A 63 -6.10 -23.41 2.43
CA GLY A 63 -5.07 -24.39 2.05
C GLY A 63 -4.89 -25.48 3.10
N LYS A 64 -4.84 -25.11 4.39
CA LYS A 64 -4.81 -26.08 5.49
C LYS A 64 -6.04 -26.96 5.55
N ALA A 65 -7.23 -26.39 5.38
CA ALA A 65 -8.47 -27.16 5.41
C ALA A 65 -8.53 -28.19 4.27
N VAL A 66 -8.12 -27.79 3.06
CA VAL A 66 -8.04 -28.69 1.91
C VAL A 66 -7.02 -29.79 2.13
N SER A 67 -5.80 -29.46 2.60
CA SER A 67 -4.78 -30.47 2.92
C SER A 67 -5.30 -31.46 3.94
N GLY A 68 -5.87 -30.99 5.05
CA GLY A 68 -6.41 -31.87 6.10
C GLY A 68 -7.55 -32.76 5.61
N TYR A 69 -8.38 -32.28 4.70
CA TYR A 69 -9.41 -33.11 4.05
C TYR A 69 -8.80 -34.20 3.18
N LEU A 70 -7.81 -33.87 2.35
CA LEU A 70 -7.12 -34.83 1.49
C LEU A 70 -6.36 -35.88 2.32
N ASP A 71 -5.67 -35.46 3.37
CA ASP A 71 -4.95 -36.35 4.29
C ASP A 71 -5.91 -37.34 4.98
N ALA A 72 -7.08 -36.85 5.44
CA ALA A 72 -8.10 -37.69 6.04
C ALA A 72 -8.71 -38.69 5.04
N LEU A 73 -8.93 -38.26 3.80
CA LEU A 73 -9.45 -39.10 2.72
C LEU A 73 -8.46 -40.23 2.36
N ASP A 74 -7.16 -39.92 2.28
CA ASP A 74 -6.15 -40.93 2.00
C ASP A 74 -5.95 -41.90 3.16
N GLY A 75 -6.03 -41.42 4.41
CA GLY A 75 -6.07 -42.30 5.59
C GLY A 75 -7.23 -43.29 5.57
N LEU A 76 -8.43 -42.84 5.15
CA LEU A 76 -9.61 -43.72 5.02
C LEU A 76 -9.42 -44.79 3.93
N LYS A 77 -8.82 -44.45 2.78
CA LYS A 77 -8.55 -45.42 1.70
C LYS A 77 -7.54 -46.50 2.11
N GLN A 78 -6.57 -46.16 2.96
CA GLN A 78 -5.60 -47.13 3.48
C GLN A 78 -6.22 -48.11 4.48
N ILE A 79 -7.26 -47.71 5.21
CA ILE A 79 -7.98 -48.60 6.15
C ILE A 79 -8.95 -49.53 5.41
N SER A 80 -9.45 -49.12 4.24
CA SER A 80 -10.40 -49.91 3.45
C SER A 80 -9.77 -50.86 2.42
N SER A 81 -8.43 -50.88 2.29
CA SER A 81 -7.68 -51.81 1.41
C SER A 81 -7.01 -52.90 2.23
#